data_AF-A0A1S0TN84-F1
#
_entry.id   AF-A0A1S0TN84-F1
#
_cell.length_a   1.000
_cell.length_b   1.000
_cell.length_c   1.000
_cell.angle_alpha   90.00
_cell.angle_beta   90.00
_cell.angle_gamma   90.00
#
_symmetry.space_group_name_H-M   'P 1'
#
loop_
_entity.id
_entity.type
_entity.pdbx_description
1 polymer ?
#
loop_
_entity_poly.entity_id
_entity_poly.type
_entity_poly.pdbx_seq_one_letter_code
_entity_poly.pdbx_strand_id
1 'polypeptide(L)'
;MKRVNCYQSIFLYCYSFNMSTVTILFLAIDRFIAVQSPLKYRTARTIPYIALAIVTGFAYSTAFVIAGFIVADDELVEPCDQTMAYSTDLMTVWNYGSVSIAVAVFIINVIDYYLLRKTWKRCKYVCFSFILLTVKLRSNYGNVHRNK
;
A
#
# COMPACT_ATOMS: atom_id res chain seq x y z
N MET A 1 9.60 -33.24 8.06
CA MET A 1 8.98 -33.39 6.71
C MET A 1 10.00 -32.94 5.66
N LYS A 2 10.03 -33.51 4.44
CA LYS A 2 10.94 -32.99 3.39
C LYS A 2 10.53 -31.58 2.95
N ARG A 3 11.49 -30.67 2.70
CA ARG A 3 11.23 -29.28 2.28
C ARG A 3 10.38 -29.21 1.01
N VAL A 4 10.64 -30.06 0.01
CA VAL A 4 9.80 -30.15 -1.22
C VAL A 4 8.32 -30.39 -0.93
N ASN A 5 8.00 -31.29 0.00
CA ASN A 5 6.61 -31.65 0.35
C ASN A 5 5.97 -30.53 1.18
N CYS A 6 6.75 -29.92 2.08
CA CYS A 6 6.31 -28.76 2.85
C CYS A 6 5.98 -27.60 1.91
N TYR A 7 6.89 -27.26 0.99
CA TYR A 7 6.71 -26.18 0.03
C TYR A 7 5.49 -26.40 -0.86
N GLN A 8 5.29 -27.62 -1.36
CA GLN A 8 4.08 -28.00 -2.11
C GLN A 8 2.79 -27.86 -1.30
N SER A 9 2.83 -28.01 0.03
CA SER A 9 1.65 -27.82 0.87
C SER A 9 1.34 -26.34 1.12
N ILE A 10 2.35 -25.48 1.16
CA ILE A 10 2.21 -24.06 1.54
C ILE A 10 2.44 -23.07 0.41
N PHE A 11 2.67 -23.51 -0.83
CA PHE A 11 3.00 -22.62 -1.95
C PHE A 11 1.92 -21.54 -2.19
N LEU A 12 0.64 -21.87 -2.02
CA LEU A 12 -0.46 -20.91 -2.13
C LEU A 12 -0.40 -19.84 -1.03
N TYR A 13 -0.03 -20.23 0.19
CA TYR A 13 0.17 -19.28 1.28
C TYR A 13 1.33 -18.34 0.98
N CYS A 14 2.48 -18.86 0.56
CA CYS A 14 3.64 -18.06 0.16
C CYS A 14 3.30 -17.11 -0.99
N TYR A 15 2.52 -17.59 -1.97
CA TYR A 15 2.04 -16.79 -3.09
C TYR A 15 1.20 -15.59 -2.62
N SER A 16 0.19 -15.85 -1.79
CA SER A 16 -0.70 -14.81 -1.24
C SER A 16 0.05 -13.81 -0.35
N PHE A 17 1.05 -14.26 0.40
CA PHE A 17 1.88 -13.39 1.22
C PHE A 17 2.70 -12.41 0.37
N ASN A 18 3.36 -12.92 -0.67
CA ASN A 18 4.14 -12.10 -1.61
C ASN A 18 3.25 -11.07 -2.34
N MET A 19 2.07 -11.50 -2.76
CA MET A 19 1.05 -10.62 -3.32
C MET A 19 0.63 -9.50 -2.37
N SER A 20 0.36 -9.85 -1.12
CA SER A 20 -0.08 -8.90 -0.10
C SER A 20 1.01 -7.85 0.17
N THR A 21 2.27 -8.28 0.22
CA THR A 21 3.42 -7.40 0.45
C THR A 21 3.56 -6.32 -0.64
N VAL A 22 3.47 -6.73 -1.91
CA VAL A 22 3.50 -5.79 -3.05
C VAL A 22 2.27 -4.87 -3.03
N THR A 23 1.09 -5.43 -2.77
CA THR A 23 -0.18 -4.66 -2.74
C THR A 23 -0.16 -3.56 -1.68
N ILE A 24 0.35 -3.86 -0.48
CA ILE A 24 0.47 -2.88 0.62
C ILE A 24 1.39 -1.72 0.22
N LEU A 25 2.48 -1.98 -0.51
CA LEU A 25 3.36 -0.93 -1.03
C LEU A 25 2.63 -0.01 -2.01
N PHE A 26 1.90 -0.57 -2.98
CA PHE A 26 1.10 0.24 -3.92
C PHE A 26 -0.01 1.02 -3.22
N LEU A 27 -0.62 0.47 -2.17
CA LEU A 27 -1.62 1.16 -1.37
C LEU A 27 -1.02 2.35 -0.61
N ALA A 28 0.19 2.20 -0.06
CA ALA A 28 0.90 3.29 0.59
C ALA A 28 1.23 4.41 -0.40
N ILE A 29 1.73 4.06 -1.59
CA ILE A 29 2.04 5.04 -2.65
C ILE A 29 0.77 5.75 -3.13
N ASP A 30 -0.34 5.03 -3.31
CA ASP A 30 -1.62 5.61 -3.74
C ASP A 30 -2.11 6.68 -2.75
N ARG A 31 -2.06 6.38 -1.45
CA ARG A 31 -2.38 7.33 -0.38
C ARG A 31 -1.48 8.55 -0.42
N PHE A 32 -0.17 8.37 -0.59
CA PHE A 32 0.77 9.47 -0.71
C PHE A 32 0.46 10.40 -1.89
N ILE A 33 0.12 9.83 -3.05
CA ILE A 33 -0.30 10.61 -4.22
C ILE A 33 -1.60 11.38 -3.94
N ALA A 34 -2.58 10.73 -3.31
CA ALA A 34 -3.87 11.34 -2.98
C ALA A 34 -3.71 12.53 -2.02
N VAL A 35 -2.80 12.45 -1.05
CA VAL A 35 -2.54 13.52 -0.07
C VAL A 35 -1.80 14.71 -0.69
N GLN A 36 -0.85 14.47 -1.59
CA GLN A 36 -0.09 15.55 -2.23
C GLN A 36 -0.91 16.36 -3.24
N SER A 37 -1.89 15.75 -3.92
CA SER A 37 -2.61 16.41 -5.00
C SER A 37 -4.08 15.98 -5.07
N PRO A 38 -4.92 16.41 -4.12
CA PRO A 38 -6.33 15.98 -4.04
C PRO A 38 -7.15 16.35 -5.30
N LEU A 39 -6.83 17.49 -5.94
CA LEU A 39 -7.51 17.93 -7.17
C LEU A 39 -7.04 17.18 -8.42
N LYS A 40 -5.76 16.78 -8.47
CA LYS A 40 -5.19 16.07 -9.62
C LYS A 40 -5.48 14.57 -9.56
N TYR A 41 -5.53 14.00 -8.34
CA TYR A 41 -5.93 12.61 -8.10
C TYR A 41 -7.37 12.35 -8.52
N ARG A 42 -8.29 13.32 -8.30
CA ARG A 42 -9.69 13.21 -8.73
C ARG A 42 -9.89 13.16 -10.25
N THR A 43 -8.95 13.72 -11.01
CA THR A 43 -8.99 13.75 -12.49
C THR A 43 -8.11 12.67 -13.12
N ALA A 44 -7.16 12.11 -12.36
CA ALA A 44 -6.30 11.04 -12.82
C ALA A 44 -7.07 9.72 -12.95
N ARG A 45 -6.86 8.99 -14.05
CA ARG A 45 -7.41 7.64 -14.23
C ARG A 45 -6.71 6.68 -13.26
N THR A 46 -7.45 6.17 -12.28
CA THR A 46 -6.97 5.21 -11.26
C THR A 46 -6.79 3.79 -11.80
N ILE A 47 -7.50 3.45 -12.89
CA ILE A 47 -7.47 2.10 -13.51
C ILE A 47 -6.06 1.64 -13.95
N PRO A 48 -5.26 2.40 -14.71
CA PRO A 48 -3.92 1.94 -15.12
C PRO A 48 -2.99 1.73 -13.93
N TYR A 49 -3.14 2.52 -12.86
CA TYR A 49 -2.35 2.35 -11.65
C TYR A 49 -2.68 1.04 -10.93
N ILE A 50 -3.98 0.74 -10.76
CA ILE A 50 -4.44 -0.51 -10.16
C ILE A 50 -4.01 -1.71 -11.00
N ALA A 51 -4.14 -1.62 -12.33
CA ALA A 51 -3.69 -2.67 -13.23
C ALA A 51 -2.18 -2.94 -13.08
N LEU A 52 -1.36 -1.88 -12.97
CA LEU A 52 0.08 -2.01 -12.76
C LEU A 52 0.41 -2.65 -11.40
N ALA A 53 -0.30 -2.30 -10.33
CA ALA A 53 -0.14 -2.90 -9.01
C ALA A 53 -0.46 -4.41 -9.03
N ILE A 54 -1.56 -4.79 -9.68
CA ILE A 54 -1.97 -6.19 -9.82
C ILE A 54 -0.94 -6.96 -10.65
N VAL A 55 -0.58 -6.46 -11.84
CA VAL A 55 0.37 -7.15 -12.74
C VAL A 55 1.74 -7.34 -12.08
N THR A 56 2.25 -6.32 -11.39
CA THR A 56 3.53 -6.42 -10.68
C THR A 56 3.47 -7.37 -9.49
N GLY A 57 2.35 -7.40 -8.74
CA GLY A 57 2.10 -8.40 -7.71
C GLY A 57 2.11 -9.83 -8.27
N PHE A 58 1.37 -10.06 -9.36
CA PHE A 58 1.32 -11.36 -10.06
C PHE A 58 2.71 -11.77 -10.56
N ALA A 59 3.46 -10.86 -11.18
CA ALA A 59 4.80 -11.16 -11.68
C ALA A 59 5.79 -11.48 -10.55
N TYR A 60 5.78 -10.69 -9.47
CA TYR A 60 6.66 -10.91 -8.32
C TYR A 60 6.38 -12.23 -7.61
N SER A 61 5.11 -12.50 -7.31
CA SER A 61 4.69 -13.71 -6.60
C SER A 61 4.92 -14.98 -7.43
N THR A 62 4.65 -14.96 -8.74
CA THR A 62 4.94 -16.10 -9.62
C THR A 62 6.43 -16.37 -9.76
N ALA A 63 7.26 -15.33 -9.89
CA ALA A 63 8.72 -15.49 -9.94
C ALA A 63 9.26 -16.16 -8.67
N PHE A 64 8.82 -15.72 -7.48
CA PHE A 64 9.22 -16.34 -6.21
C PHE A 64 8.70 -17.77 -6.06
N VAL A 65 7.47 -18.05 -6.52
CA VAL A 65 6.94 -19.41 -6.45
C VAL A 65 7.73 -20.38 -7.33
N ILE A 66 8.01 -19.98 -8.57
CA ILE A 66 8.80 -20.77 -9.52
C ILE A 66 10.22 -20.98 -8.99
N ALA A 67 10.87 -19.92 -8.50
CA ALA A 67 12.19 -20.03 -7.88
C ALA A 67 12.18 -21.00 -6.69
N GLY A 68 11.15 -20.95 -5.84
CA GLY A 68 11.01 -21.88 -4.72
C GLY A 68 10.82 -23.33 -5.15
N PHE A 69 10.15 -23.61 -6.26
CA PHE A 69 10.05 -24.98 -6.79
C PHE A 69 11.38 -25.49 -7.39
N ILE A 70 12.15 -24.61 -8.03
CA ILE A 70 13.42 -24.98 -8.67
C ILE A 70 14.52 -25.23 -7.63
N VAL A 71 14.58 -24.41 -6.59
CA VAL A 71 15.62 -24.47 -5.54
C VAL A 71 15.13 -25.25 -4.31
N ALA A 72 14.04 -26.00 -4.41
CA ALA A 72 13.56 -26.82 -3.30
C ALA A 72 14.43 -28.08 -3.16
N ASP A 73 15.14 -28.17 -2.04
CA ASP A 73 15.96 -29.33 -1.68
C ASP A 73 15.17 -30.39 -0.90
N ASP A 74 15.73 -31.58 -0.77
CA ASP A 74 15.12 -32.71 -0.05
C ASP A 74 15.44 -32.75 1.45
N GLU A 75 15.92 -31.63 2.00
CA GLU A 75 16.31 -31.52 3.40
C GLU A 75 15.11 -31.68 4.34
N LEU A 76 15.33 -32.32 5.49
CA LEU A 76 14.31 -32.50 6.51
C LEU A 76 14.13 -31.19 7.31
N VAL A 77 12.96 -30.58 7.19
CA VAL A 77 12.56 -29.37 7.91
C VAL A 77 11.34 -29.64 8.78
N GLU A 78 11.43 -29.24 10.04
CA GLU A 78 10.38 -29.25 11.05
C GLU A 78 10.58 -27.99 11.93
N PRO A 79 9.63 -27.04 12.01
CA PRO A 79 8.27 -27.02 11.42
C PRO A 79 8.20 -26.57 9.94
N CYS A 80 7.05 -26.83 9.29
CA CYS A 80 6.75 -26.34 7.94
C CYS A 80 6.18 -24.90 8.00
N ASP A 81 7.05 -23.91 7.76
CA ASP A 81 6.77 -22.46 7.76
C ASP A 81 7.29 -21.86 6.44
N GLN A 82 6.77 -20.69 6.03
CA GLN A 82 7.24 -19.91 4.87
C GLN A 82 8.77 -19.77 4.78
N THR A 83 9.45 -19.44 5.88
CA THR A 83 10.91 -19.26 5.97
C THR A 83 11.66 -20.57 5.81
N MET A 84 11.13 -21.67 6.36
CA MET A 84 11.75 -23.00 6.34
C MET A 84 11.47 -23.77 5.04
N ALA A 85 10.42 -23.38 4.32
CA ALA A 85 10.05 -23.97 3.04
C ALA A 85 10.92 -23.46 1.89
N TYR A 86 11.52 -22.28 2.03
CA TYR A 86 12.55 -21.79 1.11
C TYR A 86 13.92 -22.40 1.45
N SER A 87 14.77 -22.53 0.44
CA SER A 87 16.20 -22.80 0.66
C SER A 87 16.88 -21.60 1.32
N THR A 88 18.05 -21.80 1.91
CA THR A 88 18.78 -20.75 2.65
C THR A 88 19.06 -19.51 1.79
N ASP A 89 19.41 -19.71 0.52
CA ASP A 89 19.72 -18.63 -0.41
C ASP A 89 18.46 -17.84 -0.77
N LEU A 90 17.38 -18.55 -1.10
CA LEU A 90 16.10 -17.92 -1.46
C LEU A 90 15.45 -17.23 -0.26
N MET A 91 15.55 -17.83 0.94
CA MET A 91 15.10 -17.24 2.20
C MET A 91 15.81 -15.91 2.47
N THR A 92 17.12 -15.84 2.27
CA THR A 92 17.89 -14.62 2.52
C THR A 92 17.45 -13.49 1.59
N VAL A 93 17.31 -13.79 0.30
CA VAL A 93 16.82 -12.82 -0.70
C VAL A 93 15.40 -12.37 -0.40
N TRP A 94 14.52 -13.32 -0.08
CA TRP A 94 13.12 -13.03 0.26
C TRP A 94 13.00 -12.17 1.52
N ASN A 95 13.75 -12.49 2.58
CA ASN A 95 13.72 -11.77 3.84
C ASN A 95 14.23 -10.33 3.65
N TYR A 96 15.35 -10.16 2.95
CA TYR A 96 15.87 -8.83 2.64
C TYR A 96 14.88 -7.99 1.81
N GLY A 97 14.22 -8.61 0.82
CA GLY A 97 13.18 -7.96 0.02
C GLY A 97 11.96 -7.56 0.86
N SER A 98 11.43 -8.48 1.66
CA SER A 98 10.29 -8.27 2.55
C SER A 98 10.54 -7.16 3.56
N VAL A 99 11.70 -7.17 4.22
CA VAL A 99 12.10 -6.12 5.18
C VAL A 99 12.25 -4.78 4.49
N SER A 100 12.86 -4.75 3.30
CA SER A 100 13.03 -3.51 2.53
C SER A 100 11.68 -2.87 2.17
N ILE A 101 10.71 -3.69 1.72
CA ILE A 101 9.35 -3.22 1.41
C ILE A 101 8.66 -2.73 2.69
N ALA A 102 8.76 -3.47 3.80
CA ALA A 102 8.16 -3.07 5.07
C ALA A 102 8.69 -1.71 5.57
N VAL A 103 9.99 -1.48 5.48
CA VAL A 103 10.62 -0.20 5.83
C VAL A 103 10.13 0.93 4.92
N ALA A 104 10.06 0.70 3.60
CA ALA A 104 9.54 1.68 2.66
C ALA A 104 8.07 2.06 2.96
N VAL A 105 7.22 1.07 3.21
CA VAL A 105 5.82 1.27 3.61
C VAL A 105 5.74 2.09 4.90
N PHE A 106 6.55 1.77 5.90
CA PHE A 106 6.57 2.51 7.16
C PHE A 106 6.93 3.99 6.93
N ILE A 107 8.00 4.26 6.17
CA ILE A 107 8.44 5.63 5.86
C ILE A 107 7.33 6.41 5.14
N ILE A 108 6.71 5.81 4.11
CA ILE A 108 5.62 6.46 3.36
C ILE A 108 4.44 6.77 4.27
N ASN A 109 4.01 5.82 5.10
CA ASN A 109 2.89 6.04 6.03
C ASN A 109 3.19 7.14 7.07
N VAL A 110 4.43 7.24 7.54
CA VAL A 110 4.85 8.32 8.45
C VAL A 110 4.75 9.66 7.75
N ILE A 111 5.23 9.77 6.51
CA ILE A 111 5.13 10.99 5.70
C ILE A 111 3.66 11.35 5.45
N ASP A 112 2.84 10.38 5.05
CA ASP A 112 1.40 10.55 4.85
C ASP A 112 0.71 11.09 6.10
N TYR A 113 0.99 10.50 7.26
CA TYR A 113 0.45 10.97 8.53
C TYR A 113 0.83 12.42 8.83
N TYR A 114 2.09 12.80 8.61
CA TYR A 114 2.53 14.19 8.81
C TYR A 114 1.88 15.16 7.83
N LEU A 115 1.78 14.80 6.54
CA LEU A 115 1.12 15.61 5.52
C LEU A 115 -0.37 15.77 5.81
N LEU A 116 -1.06 14.67 6.16
CA LEU A 116 -2.46 14.69 6.57
C LEU A 116 -2.68 15.57 7.80
N ARG A 117 -1.82 15.49 8.82
CA ARG A 117 -1.92 16.33 10.02
C ARG A 117 -1.72 17.81 9.69
N LYS A 118 -0.81 18.14 8.77
CA LYS A 118 -0.59 19.52 8.30
C LYS A 118 -1.79 20.04 7.50
N THR A 119 -2.36 19.21 6.61
CA THR A 119 -3.55 19.54 5.82
C THR A 119 -4.79 19.62 6.70
N TRP A 120 -4.94 18.77 7.71
CA TRP A 120 -6.01 18.83 8.71
C TRP A 120 -5.99 20.13 9.49
N LYS A 121 -4.82 20.55 9.98
CA LYS A 121 -4.69 21.86 10.64
C LYS A 121 -5.06 23.00 9.68
N ARG A 122 -4.58 22.96 8.43
CA ARG A 122 -4.94 23.95 7.40
C ARG A 122 -6.43 23.94 7.05
N CYS A 123 -7.06 22.78 6.87
CA CYS A 123 -8.50 22.65 6.67
C CYS A 123 -9.27 23.10 7.90
N LYS A 124 -8.76 22.95 9.12
CA LYS A 124 -9.41 23.54 10.29
C LYS A 124 -9.46 25.07 10.19
N TYR A 125 -8.41 25.72 9.66
CA TYR A 125 -8.40 27.17 9.42
C TYR A 125 -9.14 27.60 8.12
N VAL A 126 -9.04 26.81 7.05
CA VAL A 126 -9.63 27.09 5.73
C VAL A 126 -11.09 26.70 5.66
N CYS A 127 -11.51 25.59 6.27
CA CYS A 127 -12.93 25.23 6.42
C CYS A 127 -13.61 26.19 7.41
N PHE A 128 -12.91 26.63 8.47
CA PHE A 128 -13.40 27.74 9.29
C PHE A 128 -13.51 29.04 8.49
N SER A 129 -12.55 29.34 7.61
CA SER A 129 -12.61 30.49 6.69
C SER A 129 -13.71 30.36 5.62
N PHE A 130 -13.95 29.17 5.06
CA PHE A 130 -15.02 28.89 4.08
C PHE A 130 -16.40 28.89 4.72
N ILE A 131 -16.53 28.41 5.96
CA ILE A 131 -17.75 28.53 6.77
C ILE A 131 -17.99 30.01 7.13
N LEU A 132 -16.95 30.76 7.51
CA LEU A 132 -17.06 32.22 7.73
C LEU A 132 -17.42 32.98 6.46
N LEU A 133 -16.86 32.63 5.29
CA LEU A 133 -17.17 33.24 4.01
C LEU A 133 -18.59 32.90 3.55
N THR A 134 -19.06 31.67 3.73
CA THR A 134 -20.45 31.28 3.43
C THR A 134 -21.44 31.96 4.39
N VAL A 135 -21.09 32.14 5.67
CA VAL A 135 -21.89 32.93 6.62
C VAL A 135 -21.88 34.43 6.29
N LYS A 136 -20.74 35.00 5.90
CA LYS A 136 -20.61 36.42 5.50
C LYS A 136 -21.38 36.72 4.21
N LEU A 137 -21.30 35.83 3.22
CA LEU A 137 -22.05 35.95 1.96
C LEU A 137 -23.56 35.75 2.17
N ARG A 138 -23.97 34.82 3.05
CA ARG A 138 -25.39 34.63 3.41
C ARG A 138 -25.97 35.82 4.20
N SER A 139 -25.17 36.47 5.03
CA SER A 139 -25.57 37.69 5.76
C SER A 139 -25.74 38.90 4.84
N ASN A 140 -24.91 39.05 3.80
CA ASN A 140 -25.06 40.14 2.83
C ASN A 140 -26.29 39.96 1.92
N TYR A 141 -26.59 38.73 1.50
CA TYR A 141 -27.79 38.44 0.68
C TYR A 141 -29.11 38.63 1.45
N GLY A 142 -29.11 38.41 2.78
CA GLY A 142 -30.29 38.63 3.62
C GLY A 142 -30.63 40.12 3.89
N ASN A 143 -29.66 41.03 3.77
CA ASN A 143 -29.87 42.47 3.96
C ASN A 143 -30.36 43.17 2.69
N VAL A 144 -30.03 42.66 1.50
CA VAL A 144 -30.53 43.19 0.22
C VAL A 144 -32.03 42.92 0.03
N HIS A 145 -32.54 41.81 0.58
CA HIS A 145 -33.97 41.44 0.49
C HIS A 145 -34.87 42.07 1.57
N ARG A 146 -34.33 42.82 2.53
CA ARG A 146 -35.11 43.48 3.60
C ARG A 146 -35.30 44.99 3.37
N ASN A 147 -34.65 45.57 2.37
CA ASN A 147 -34.74 46.98 1.98
C ASN A 147 -35.42 47.17 0.60
N LYS A 148 -36.32 46.26 0.23
CA LYS A 148 -37.25 46.42 -0.89
C LYS A 148 -38.67 46.21 -0.42
#